data_AF-A0A7S2W333-F1
#
_entry.id   AF-A0A7S2W333-F1
#
_cell.length_a   1.000
_cell.length_b   1.000
_cell.length_c   1.000
_cell.angle_alpha   90.00
_cell.angle_beta   90.00
_cell.angle_gamma   90.00
#
_symmetry.space_group_name_H-M   'P 1'
#
loop_
_entity.id
_entity.type
_entity.pdbx_description
1 polymer ?
#
loop_
_entity_poly.entity_id
_entity_poly.type
_entity_poly.pdbx_seq_one_letter_code
_entity_poly.pdbx_strand_id
1 'polypeptide(L)'
;MPALWGLSGSKQERIQHFADAAAFLSSAGPEAAFAVAWEPFPFSLSRTGLQTVLDLASAPGAQQVFPPVARVRAVLVESEEVRGMNYLVHGTSISGFDLAGFNDLSPTRRAVWLPDLPHRLLSQPFTAWELQLSDPQGAGGQDASLWARQCNVPVVEAGTVDAIVYWLDTGDEVDSSGGWTCCPPSCGGPSVRDGKDLHRWQTAFFLRGSPGSDQAVRVAPGEPLQLRCTVADQGPDFALGDRPADAGDTPALPPLLDYHAPMLNDTARNAAYDKAITRAVQAASRDRRQPPGGVRVLDIGSGTGLLGMMAARAAAGGSSEGGEDTEG
;
A
#
# COMPACT_ATOMS: atom_id res chain seq x y z
N MET A 1 -34.25 7.47 -22.90
CA MET A 1 -32.90 8.06 -22.98
C MET A 1 -32.07 7.46 -21.86
N PRO A 2 -30.88 6.89 -22.10
CA PRO A 2 -30.04 6.43 -21.01
C PRO A 2 -29.53 7.66 -20.24
N ALA A 3 -29.85 7.75 -18.96
CA ALA A 3 -29.32 8.78 -18.09
C ALA A 3 -27.85 8.44 -17.78
N LEU A 4 -26.92 9.16 -18.41
CA LEU A 4 -25.50 9.11 -18.06
C LEU A 4 -25.28 9.88 -16.77
N TRP A 5 -25.01 9.16 -15.67
CA TRP A 5 -24.60 9.75 -14.41
C TRP A 5 -23.07 9.87 -14.38
N GLY A 6 -22.57 11.08 -14.60
CA GLY A 6 -21.14 11.39 -14.46
C GLY A 6 -20.76 11.59 -12.99
N LEU A 7 -19.74 10.85 -12.52
CA LEU A 7 -19.26 10.88 -11.14
C LEU A 7 -18.17 11.96 -10.96
N SER A 8 -18.53 13.14 -10.45
CA SER A 8 -17.57 14.09 -9.86
C SER A 8 -17.92 14.33 -8.38
N GLY A 9 -16.98 14.10 -7.46
CA GLY A 9 -17.17 14.27 -6.01
C GLY A 9 -16.15 13.46 -5.18
N SER A 10 -16.08 13.71 -3.88
CA SER A 10 -15.31 12.94 -2.89
C SER A 10 -15.72 11.46 -2.82
N LYS A 11 -14.89 10.58 -2.23
CA LYS A 11 -15.19 9.14 -2.13
C LYS A 11 -16.56 8.88 -1.48
N GLN A 12 -16.93 9.67 -0.47
CA GLN A 12 -18.21 9.58 0.24
C GLN A 12 -19.40 10.08 -0.60
N GLU A 13 -19.24 11.17 -1.34
CA GLU A 13 -20.27 11.65 -2.27
C GLU A 13 -20.52 10.62 -3.38
N ARG A 14 -19.47 9.98 -3.91
CA ARG A 14 -19.63 8.90 -4.89
C ARG A 14 -20.43 7.72 -4.34
N ILE A 15 -20.17 7.31 -3.09
CA ILE A 15 -20.94 6.24 -2.41
C ILE A 15 -22.42 6.62 -2.27
N GLN A 16 -22.73 7.88 -1.89
CA GLN A 16 -24.11 8.34 -1.78
C GLN A 16 -24.82 8.36 -3.15
N HIS A 17 -24.15 8.82 -4.21
CA HIS A 17 -24.69 8.78 -5.56
C HIS A 17 -25.00 7.36 -6.04
N PHE A 18 -24.19 6.36 -5.64
CA PHE A 18 -24.48 4.95 -5.91
C PHE A 18 -25.72 4.46 -5.16
N ALA A 19 -25.89 4.84 -3.89
CA ALA A 19 -27.08 4.50 -3.13
C ALA A 19 -28.35 5.11 -3.74
N ASP A 20 -28.27 6.36 -4.20
CA ASP A 20 -29.39 7.06 -4.85
C ASP A 20 -29.72 6.44 -6.21
N ALA A 21 -28.72 6.02 -6.99
CA ALA A 21 -28.91 5.29 -8.24
C ALA A 21 -29.54 3.91 -8.01
N ALA A 22 -29.13 3.20 -6.96
CA ALA A 22 -29.74 1.92 -6.57
C ALA A 22 -31.21 2.08 -6.17
N ALA A 23 -31.53 3.13 -5.41
CA ALA A 23 -32.92 3.46 -5.06
C ALA A 23 -33.76 3.84 -6.30
N PHE A 24 -33.18 4.61 -7.24
CA PHE A 24 -33.84 4.96 -8.49
C PHE A 24 -34.12 3.73 -9.36
N LEU A 25 -33.13 2.84 -9.55
CA LEU A 25 -33.30 1.62 -10.35
C LEU A 25 -34.29 0.65 -9.70
N SER A 26 -34.26 0.52 -8.37
CA SER A 26 -35.22 -0.30 -7.62
C SER A 26 -36.65 0.26 -7.65
N SER A 27 -36.82 1.56 -7.94
CA SER A 27 -38.12 2.21 -8.11
C SER A 27 -38.70 2.07 -9.52
N ALA A 28 -37.86 1.73 -10.51
CA ALA A 28 -38.33 1.34 -11.82
C ALA A 28 -38.99 -0.05 -11.69
N GLY A 29 -40.28 -0.16 -12.05
CA GLY A 29 -41.02 -1.40 -11.89
C GLY A 29 -40.36 -2.62 -12.58
N PRO A 30 -40.80 -3.84 -12.27
CA PRO A 30 -40.13 -5.11 -12.67
C PRO A 30 -39.98 -5.34 -14.19
N GLU A 31 -40.52 -4.45 -15.04
CA GLU A 31 -40.42 -4.53 -16.50
C GLU A 31 -39.24 -3.71 -17.09
N ALA A 32 -38.56 -2.88 -16.30
CA ALA A 32 -37.43 -2.09 -16.79
C ALA A 32 -36.12 -2.88 -16.72
N ALA A 33 -35.72 -3.49 -17.84
CA ALA A 33 -34.42 -4.16 -17.95
C ALA A 33 -33.25 -3.16 -17.89
N PHE A 34 -32.21 -3.47 -17.10
CA PHE A 34 -30.98 -2.67 -17.02
C PHE A 34 -29.72 -3.53 -16.86
N ALA A 35 -28.56 -2.91 -17.07
CA ALA A 35 -27.25 -3.51 -16.83
C ALA A 35 -26.49 -2.70 -15.78
N VAL A 36 -25.65 -3.39 -14.99
CA VAL A 36 -24.79 -2.79 -13.96
C VAL A 36 -23.37 -2.73 -14.51
N ALA A 37 -22.81 -1.53 -14.61
CA ALA A 37 -21.41 -1.33 -14.97
C ALA A 37 -20.64 -0.79 -13.77
N TRP A 38 -19.45 -1.34 -13.53
CA TRP A 38 -18.54 -0.88 -12.48
C TRP A 38 -17.10 -0.83 -12.99
N GLU A 39 -16.31 0.08 -12.42
CA GLU A 39 -14.92 0.29 -12.82
C GLU A 39 -13.97 -0.11 -11.67
N PRO A 40 -13.35 -1.30 -11.74
CA PRO A 40 -12.38 -1.72 -10.74
C PRO A 40 -11.09 -0.91 -10.83
N PHE A 41 -10.65 -0.35 -9.70
CA PHE A 41 -9.25 0.07 -9.51
C PHE A 41 -8.65 -0.69 -8.33
N PRO A 42 -7.35 -1.08 -8.38
CA PRO A 42 -6.70 -1.80 -7.29
C PRO A 42 -6.82 -1.12 -5.92
N PHE A 43 -6.87 0.22 -5.90
CA PHE A 43 -7.06 1.02 -4.67
C PHE A 43 -8.53 1.30 -4.31
N SER A 44 -9.47 0.98 -5.20
CA SER A 44 -10.90 1.22 -4.99
C SER A 44 -11.70 -0.03 -4.68
N LEU A 45 -11.12 -1.23 -4.87
CA LEU A 45 -11.77 -2.48 -4.47
C LEU A 45 -12.04 -2.41 -2.97
N SER A 46 -13.31 -2.39 -2.59
CA SER A 46 -13.74 -2.32 -1.20
C SER A 46 -14.90 -3.28 -1.02
N ARG A 47 -15.00 -3.86 0.18
CA ARG A 47 -16.13 -4.74 0.54
C ARG A 47 -17.46 -4.03 0.30
N THR A 48 -17.62 -2.82 0.82
CA THR A 48 -18.85 -2.03 0.65
C THR A 48 -19.16 -1.78 -0.83
N GLY A 49 -18.17 -1.37 -1.63
CA GLY A 49 -18.37 -1.12 -3.06
C GLY A 49 -18.80 -2.37 -3.83
N LEU A 50 -18.18 -3.52 -3.56
CA LEU A 50 -18.56 -4.79 -4.18
C LEU A 50 -19.93 -5.28 -3.73
N GLN A 51 -20.28 -5.09 -2.44
CA GLN A 51 -21.61 -5.42 -1.94
C GLN A 51 -22.68 -4.59 -2.66
N THR A 52 -22.45 -3.30 -2.90
CA THR A 52 -23.36 -2.45 -3.70
C THR A 52 -23.54 -3.00 -5.12
N VAL A 53 -22.46 -3.46 -5.77
CA VAL A 53 -22.54 -4.07 -7.10
C VAL A 53 -23.36 -5.37 -7.06
N LEU A 54 -23.16 -6.22 -6.05
CA LEU A 54 -23.95 -7.45 -5.87
C LEU A 54 -25.44 -7.16 -5.64
N ASP A 55 -25.76 -6.16 -4.82
CA ASP A 55 -27.13 -5.77 -4.52
C ASP A 55 -27.85 -5.27 -5.78
N LEU A 56 -27.17 -4.43 -6.57
CA LEU A 56 -27.65 -3.96 -7.88
C LEU A 56 -27.80 -5.10 -8.89
N ALA A 57 -26.85 -6.03 -8.93
CA ALA A 57 -26.89 -7.20 -9.80
C ALA A 57 -28.02 -8.17 -9.45
N SER A 58 -28.45 -8.17 -8.18
CA SER A 58 -29.54 -9.01 -7.67
C SER A 58 -30.93 -8.36 -7.80
N ALA A 59 -30.99 -7.07 -8.18
CA ALA A 59 -32.23 -6.33 -8.22
C ALA A 59 -33.13 -6.77 -9.40
N PRO A 60 -34.48 -6.76 -9.25
CA PRO A 60 -35.40 -7.10 -10.33
C PRO A 60 -35.17 -6.21 -11.56
N GLY A 61 -35.02 -6.82 -12.74
CA GLY A 61 -34.73 -6.10 -13.99
C GLY A 61 -33.24 -6.05 -14.35
N ALA A 62 -32.33 -6.36 -13.43
CA ALA A 62 -30.91 -6.51 -13.76
C ALA A 62 -30.72 -7.70 -14.73
N GLN A 63 -30.13 -7.44 -15.89
CA GLN A 63 -29.89 -8.46 -16.93
C GLN A 63 -28.42 -8.88 -16.98
N GLN A 64 -27.49 -7.94 -16.73
CA GLN A 64 -26.06 -8.13 -16.96
C GLN A 64 -25.24 -7.27 -15.99
N VAL A 65 -24.04 -7.76 -15.64
CA VAL A 65 -23.04 -7.03 -14.86
C VAL A 65 -21.72 -7.00 -15.63
N PHE A 66 -21.11 -5.83 -15.71
CA PHE A 66 -19.85 -5.62 -16.40
C PHE A 66 -18.84 -4.86 -15.55
N PRO A 67 -17.62 -5.38 -15.38
CA PRO A 67 -17.21 -6.76 -15.67
C PRO A 67 -17.94 -7.82 -14.82
N PRO A 68 -18.10 -9.07 -15.30
CA PRO A 68 -18.90 -10.11 -14.63
C PRO A 68 -18.18 -10.74 -13.43
N VAL A 69 -16.86 -10.56 -13.32
CA VAL A 69 -16.02 -11.12 -12.26
C VAL A 69 -15.16 -10.03 -11.62
N ALA A 70 -15.00 -10.12 -10.32
CA ALA A 70 -13.97 -9.39 -9.58
C ALA A 70 -12.92 -10.39 -9.09
N ARG A 71 -11.68 -10.30 -9.59
CA ARG A 71 -10.59 -11.18 -9.20
C ARG A 71 -9.40 -10.39 -8.67
N VAL A 72 -8.87 -10.83 -7.53
CA VAL A 72 -7.59 -10.40 -6.97
C VAL A 72 -6.54 -11.43 -7.35
N ARG A 73 -5.64 -11.04 -8.25
CA ARG A 73 -4.45 -11.82 -8.62
C ARG A 73 -3.27 -11.30 -7.81
N ALA A 74 -2.36 -12.18 -7.43
CA ALA A 74 -1.21 -11.82 -6.61
C ALA A 74 0.03 -12.65 -6.95
N VAL A 75 1.19 -12.16 -6.51
CA VAL A 75 2.48 -12.84 -6.62
C VAL A 75 3.33 -12.52 -5.40
N LEU A 76 4.13 -13.49 -4.94
CA LEU A 76 5.11 -13.29 -3.87
C LEU A 76 6.38 -12.68 -4.47
N VAL A 77 6.89 -11.61 -3.85
CA VAL A 77 8.05 -10.87 -4.34
C VAL A 77 9.13 -10.73 -3.26
N GLU A 78 10.37 -10.98 -3.66
CA GLU A 78 11.59 -10.50 -2.96
C GLU A 78 12.11 -9.27 -3.70
N SER A 79 12.22 -8.14 -2.99
CA SER A 79 12.65 -6.85 -3.54
C SER A 79 12.97 -5.88 -2.41
N GLU A 80 14.26 -5.55 -2.28
CA GLU A 80 14.74 -4.56 -1.32
C GLU A 80 14.17 -3.17 -1.62
N GLU A 81 13.97 -2.83 -2.90
CA GLU A 81 13.38 -1.56 -3.32
C GLU A 81 11.91 -1.45 -2.93
N VAL A 82 11.09 -2.50 -3.18
CA VAL A 82 9.69 -2.52 -2.73
C VAL A 82 9.63 -2.47 -1.21
N ARG A 83 10.50 -3.21 -0.51
CA ARG A 83 10.60 -3.17 0.95
C ARG A 83 10.97 -1.77 1.45
N GLY A 84 11.94 -1.12 0.80
CA GLY A 84 12.48 0.20 1.14
C GLY A 84 11.51 1.36 0.91
N MET A 85 10.43 1.13 0.15
CA MET A 85 9.31 2.07 0.05
C MET A 85 8.49 2.15 1.34
N ASN A 86 8.56 1.12 2.19
CA ASN A 86 7.73 1.02 3.38
C ASN A 86 8.53 0.96 4.67
N TYR A 87 9.66 0.26 4.68
CA TYR A 87 10.50 0.02 5.85
C TYR A 87 11.89 0.61 5.69
N LEU A 88 12.59 0.80 6.80
CA LEU A 88 14.03 1.05 6.80
C LEU A 88 14.78 -0.26 6.51
N VAL A 89 15.58 -0.29 5.44
CA VAL A 89 16.20 -1.53 4.91
C VAL A 89 17.72 -1.59 5.06
N HIS A 90 18.40 -0.45 5.13
CA HIS A 90 19.86 -0.39 5.32
C HIS A 90 20.28 -0.22 6.79
N GLY A 91 19.41 -0.67 7.71
CA GLY A 91 19.55 -0.48 9.16
C GLY A 91 18.69 0.66 9.69
N THR A 92 18.45 0.66 11.00
CA THR A 92 17.61 1.66 11.67
C THR A 92 18.40 2.85 12.21
N SER A 93 19.73 2.73 12.29
CA SER A 93 20.60 3.83 12.71
C SER A 93 20.90 4.75 11.54
N ILE A 94 20.25 5.91 11.50
CA ILE A 94 20.41 6.90 10.44
C ILE A 94 21.09 8.13 11.02
N SER A 95 22.28 8.44 10.50
CA SER A 95 23.11 9.54 10.99
C SER A 95 23.29 9.49 12.51
N GLY A 96 23.46 8.29 13.09
CA GLY A 96 23.67 8.07 14.52
C GLY A 96 22.41 8.14 15.40
N PHE A 97 21.21 8.26 14.82
CA PHE A 97 19.93 8.16 15.54
C PHE A 97 19.28 6.82 15.26
N ASP A 98 18.81 6.12 16.30
CA ASP A 98 18.00 4.91 16.12
C ASP A 98 16.56 5.28 15.78
N LEU A 99 16.13 4.92 14.57
CA LEU A 99 14.82 5.20 14.01
C LEU A 99 13.98 3.93 13.82
N ALA A 100 14.27 2.85 14.54
CA ALA A 100 13.55 1.57 14.40
C ALA A 100 12.02 1.72 14.51
N GLY A 101 11.56 2.58 15.41
CA GLY A 101 10.12 2.84 15.61
C GLY A 101 9.39 3.44 14.40
N PHE A 102 10.09 3.93 13.36
CA PHE A 102 9.44 4.31 12.11
C PHE A 102 8.82 3.10 11.39
N ASN A 103 9.40 1.91 11.54
CA ASN A 103 8.85 0.71 10.93
C ASN A 103 7.45 0.37 11.48
N ASP A 104 7.18 0.67 12.76
CA ASP A 104 5.87 0.46 13.41
C ASP A 104 4.78 1.38 12.85
N LEU A 105 5.16 2.51 12.24
CA LEU A 105 4.27 3.48 11.62
C LEU A 105 4.03 3.19 10.13
N SER A 106 4.61 2.11 9.60
CA SER A 106 4.50 1.77 8.18
C SER A 106 3.10 1.26 7.85
N PRO A 107 2.45 1.78 6.79
CA PRO A 107 1.18 1.24 6.34
C PRO A 107 1.35 -0.20 5.84
N THR A 108 0.25 -0.94 5.79
CA THR A 108 0.24 -2.33 5.30
C THR A 108 0.29 -2.43 3.78
N ARG A 109 0.06 -1.33 3.05
CA ARG A 109 -0.02 -1.34 1.59
C ARG A 109 0.56 -0.07 0.98
N ARG A 110 1.14 -0.21 -0.21
CA ARG A 110 1.61 0.91 -1.05
C ARG A 110 1.22 0.69 -2.51
N ALA A 111 0.92 1.79 -3.20
CA ALA A 111 0.85 1.78 -4.65
C ALA A 111 2.25 1.57 -5.24
N VAL A 112 2.40 0.61 -6.14
CA VAL A 112 3.67 0.35 -6.81
C VAL A 112 3.47 0.19 -8.30
N TRP A 113 4.48 0.63 -9.05
CA TRP A 113 4.66 0.27 -10.43
C TRP A 113 5.76 -0.78 -10.47
N LEU A 114 5.38 -2.06 -10.36
CA LEU A 114 6.34 -3.16 -10.24
C LEU A 114 7.38 -3.21 -11.38
N PRO A 115 7.06 -2.83 -12.64
CA PRO A 115 8.05 -2.88 -13.73
C PRO A 115 9.28 -1.98 -13.54
N ASP A 116 9.17 -0.91 -12.74
CA ASP A 116 10.29 0.00 -12.48
C ASP A 116 11.15 -0.42 -11.28
N LEU A 117 10.72 -1.44 -10.54
CA LEU A 117 11.34 -1.86 -9.29
C LEU A 117 12.07 -3.19 -9.53
N PRO A 118 13.37 -3.30 -9.24
CA PRO A 118 14.07 -4.59 -9.25
C PRO A 118 13.38 -5.58 -8.32
N HIS A 119 13.08 -6.78 -8.83
CA HIS A 119 12.35 -7.79 -8.06
C HIS A 119 12.63 -9.20 -8.56
N ARG A 120 12.43 -10.17 -7.67
CA ARG A 120 12.35 -11.60 -7.99
C ARG A 120 10.98 -12.15 -7.62
N LEU A 121 10.44 -13.02 -8.47
CA LEU A 121 9.19 -13.70 -8.22
C LEU A 121 9.46 -14.99 -7.44
N LEU A 122 8.88 -15.12 -6.26
CA LEU A 122 9.00 -16.32 -5.42
C LEU A 122 7.88 -17.32 -5.67
N SER A 123 6.80 -16.90 -6.35
CA SER A 123 5.68 -17.74 -6.78
C SER A 123 5.33 -17.48 -8.24
N GLN A 124 4.57 -18.39 -8.85
CA GLN A 124 3.78 -18.02 -10.02
C GLN A 124 2.63 -17.07 -9.60
N PRO A 125 2.09 -16.24 -10.52
CA PRO A 125 0.86 -15.49 -10.27
C PRO A 125 -0.28 -16.42 -9.89
N PHE A 126 -0.96 -16.14 -8.77
CA PHE A 126 -2.05 -16.94 -8.25
C PHE A 126 -3.32 -16.09 -8.06
N THR A 127 -4.47 -16.76 -7.98
CA THR A 127 -5.74 -16.11 -7.61
C THR A 127 -5.88 -16.14 -6.09
N ALA A 128 -5.80 -14.96 -5.47
CA ALA A 128 -5.93 -14.81 -4.03
C ALA A 128 -7.40 -14.79 -3.59
N TRP A 129 -8.25 -14.16 -4.40
CA TRP A 129 -9.68 -14.04 -4.16
C TRP A 129 -10.42 -13.83 -5.49
N GLU A 130 -11.65 -14.34 -5.58
CA GLU A 130 -12.51 -14.21 -6.75
C GLU A 130 -13.98 -14.21 -6.34
N LEU A 131 -14.77 -13.39 -7.02
CA LEU A 131 -16.22 -13.32 -6.89
C LEU A 131 -16.87 -13.18 -8.26
N GLN A 132 -17.82 -14.07 -8.56
CA GLN A 132 -18.68 -13.95 -9.72
C GLN A 132 -19.84 -13.01 -9.42
N LEU A 133 -19.82 -11.84 -10.04
CA LEU A 133 -20.84 -10.80 -9.90
C LEU A 133 -22.05 -11.07 -10.79
N SER A 134 -21.87 -11.82 -11.88
CA SER A 134 -22.95 -12.25 -12.77
C SER A 134 -23.81 -13.39 -12.20
N ASP A 135 -23.36 -14.07 -11.13
CA ASP A 135 -24.14 -15.06 -10.39
C ASP A 135 -24.24 -14.69 -8.90
N PRO A 136 -25.03 -13.66 -8.55
CA PRO A 136 -25.14 -13.21 -7.17
C PRO A 136 -25.77 -14.26 -6.24
N GLN A 137 -26.59 -15.16 -6.78
CA GLN A 137 -27.28 -16.19 -5.98
C GLN A 137 -26.34 -17.35 -5.63
N GLY A 138 -25.46 -17.77 -6.56
CA GLY A 138 -24.38 -18.72 -6.28
C GLY A 138 -23.28 -18.14 -5.39
N ALA A 139 -23.14 -16.81 -5.37
CA ALA A 139 -22.23 -16.08 -4.50
C ALA A 139 -22.69 -15.98 -3.04
N GLY A 140 -23.69 -16.74 -2.57
CA GLY A 140 -23.96 -16.96 -1.13
C GLY A 140 -24.17 -15.69 -0.31
N GLY A 141 -25.16 -14.86 -0.68
CA GLY A 141 -25.43 -13.52 -0.14
C GLY A 141 -25.05 -13.26 1.33
N GLN A 142 -24.36 -12.14 1.56
CA GLN A 142 -23.95 -11.58 2.86
C GLN A 142 -23.19 -12.51 3.83
N ASP A 143 -22.76 -13.71 3.42
CA ASP A 143 -21.94 -14.56 4.28
C ASP A 143 -20.53 -13.94 4.47
N ALA A 144 -20.07 -13.87 5.71
CA ALA A 144 -18.72 -13.44 6.05
C ALA A 144 -17.64 -14.29 5.35
N SER A 145 -17.97 -15.54 4.98
CA SER A 145 -17.10 -16.42 4.21
C SER A 145 -16.83 -15.96 2.77
N LEU A 146 -17.68 -15.10 2.20
CA LEU A 146 -17.48 -14.55 0.85
C LEU A 146 -16.26 -13.65 0.75
N TRP A 147 -16.04 -12.88 1.80
CA TRP A 147 -15.03 -11.83 1.82
C TRP A 147 -13.65 -12.35 2.22
N ALA A 148 -13.50 -13.65 2.44
CA ALA A 148 -12.23 -14.25 2.81
C ALA A 148 -12.00 -15.59 2.10
N ARG A 149 -10.80 -15.78 1.56
CA ARG A 149 -10.38 -17.04 0.92
C ARG A 149 -9.02 -17.47 1.44
N GLN A 150 -8.90 -18.76 1.72
CA GLN A 150 -7.60 -19.40 1.88
C GLN A 150 -7.02 -19.68 0.50
N CYS A 151 -5.72 -19.45 0.35
CA CYS A 151 -4.97 -19.75 -0.85
C CYS A 151 -3.67 -20.47 -0.47
N ASN A 152 -3.48 -21.64 -1.08
CA ASN A 152 -2.23 -22.40 -1.03
C ASN A 152 -1.33 -21.84 -2.13
N VAL A 153 -0.30 -21.08 -1.79
CA VAL A 153 0.57 -20.45 -2.79
C VAL A 153 1.75 -21.35 -3.13
N PRO A 154 1.86 -21.85 -4.38
CA PRO A 154 3.00 -22.63 -4.80
C PRO A 154 4.25 -21.76 -4.90
N VAL A 155 5.25 -22.06 -4.09
CA VAL A 155 6.56 -21.39 -4.11
C VAL A 155 7.42 -22.04 -5.19
N VAL A 156 7.99 -21.21 -6.07
CA VAL A 156 8.88 -21.66 -7.17
C VAL A 156 10.34 -21.33 -6.94
N GLU A 157 10.63 -20.35 -6.09
CA GLU A 157 11.98 -19.98 -5.70
C GLU A 157 12.09 -19.80 -4.19
N ALA A 158 13.25 -20.17 -3.63
CA ALA A 158 13.54 -19.86 -2.24
C ALA A 158 13.91 -18.38 -2.09
N GLY A 159 13.48 -17.78 -0.98
CA GLY A 159 13.73 -16.37 -0.72
C GLY A 159 12.93 -15.84 0.47
N THR A 160 13.03 -14.53 0.66
CA THR A 160 12.27 -13.78 1.66
C THR A 160 11.13 -13.04 0.98
N VAL A 161 9.91 -13.22 1.47
CA VAL A 161 8.74 -12.48 0.97
C VAL A 161 8.77 -11.07 1.55
N ASP A 162 9.24 -10.12 0.74
CA ASP A 162 9.25 -8.69 1.09
C ASP A 162 7.89 -8.05 0.90
N ALA A 163 7.14 -8.49 -0.11
CA ALA A 163 5.77 -8.07 -0.36
C ALA A 163 4.96 -9.14 -1.08
N ILE A 164 3.65 -9.10 -0.86
CA ILE A 164 2.67 -9.72 -1.76
C ILE A 164 2.21 -8.61 -2.70
N VAL A 165 2.58 -8.70 -3.98
CA VAL A 165 2.13 -7.72 -4.97
C VAL A 165 0.87 -8.25 -5.62
N TYR A 166 -0.21 -7.47 -5.58
CA TYR A 166 -1.50 -7.86 -6.13
C TYR A 166 -2.08 -6.82 -7.08
N TRP A 167 -2.99 -7.28 -7.92
CA TRP A 167 -3.70 -6.49 -8.91
C TRP A 167 -5.11 -7.04 -9.14
N LEU A 168 -5.94 -6.20 -9.75
CA LEU A 168 -7.26 -6.61 -10.21
C LEU A 168 -7.20 -7.17 -11.61
N ASP A 169 -8.02 -8.17 -11.81
CA ASP A 169 -8.23 -8.86 -13.06
C ASP A 169 -9.73 -9.09 -13.22
N THR A 170 -10.26 -8.79 -14.39
CA THR A 170 -11.70 -8.90 -14.67
C THR A 170 -12.00 -10.04 -15.65
N GLY A 171 -11.06 -10.97 -15.81
CA GLY A 171 -11.16 -12.12 -16.71
C GLY A 171 -10.86 -11.79 -18.16
N ASP A 172 -10.97 -12.81 -19.02
CA ASP A 172 -10.72 -12.69 -20.47
C ASP A 172 -12.01 -12.46 -21.28
N GLU A 173 -13.19 -12.71 -20.70
CA GLU A 173 -14.49 -12.71 -21.39
C GLU A 173 -15.31 -11.42 -21.18
N VAL A 174 -14.70 -10.25 -21.40
CA VAL A 174 -15.48 -9.03 -21.68
C VAL A 174 -15.58 -8.93 -23.20
N ASP A 175 -16.50 -9.70 -23.77
CA ASP A 175 -16.79 -9.77 -25.20
C ASP A 175 -15.54 -9.87 -26.12
N SER A 176 -15.70 -9.62 -27.42
CA SER A 176 -14.60 -9.61 -28.40
C SER A 176 -13.51 -8.54 -28.13
N SER A 177 -13.67 -7.71 -27.10
CA SER A 177 -12.70 -6.67 -26.69
C SER A 177 -11.69 -7.12 -25.63
N GLY A 178 -11.89 -8.27 -24.99
CA GLY A 178 -10.98 -8.84 -24.00
C GLY A 178 -11.07 -8.13 -22.65
N GLY A 179 -11.05 -8.89 -21.54
CA GLY A 179 -11.16 -8.27 -20.23
C GLY A 179 -9.92 -7.49 -19.81
N TRP A 180 -10.05 -6.77 -18.69
CA TRP A 180 -9.09 -5.78 -18.25
C TRP A 180 -8.26 -6.31 -17.07
N THR A 181 -6.96 -6.06 -17.12
CA THR A 181 -6.04 -6.53 -16.09
C THR A 181 -4.94 -5.50 -15.81
N CYS A 182 -4.62 -5.35 -14.53
CA CYS A 182 -3.45 -4.64 -14.04
C CYS A 182 -2.23 -5.57 -13.88
N CYS A 183 -2.24 -6.75 -14.52
CA CYS A 183 -1.13 -7.70 -14.47
C CYS A 183 0.17 -7.03 -14.92
N PRO A 184 1.26 -7.07 -14.13
CA PRO A 184 2.54 -6.52 -14.56
C PRO A 184 3.17 -7.42 -15.65
N PRO A 185 3.98 -6.88 -16.57
CA PRO A 185 4.68 -7.64 -17.60
C PRO A 185 5.50 -8.84 -17.08
N SER A 186 6.12 -8.72 -15.89
CA SER A 186 6.85 -9.82 -15.27
C SER A 186 5.98 -11.02 -14.92
N CYS A 187 4.66 -10.83 -14.83
CA CYS A 187 3.66 -11.86 -14.56
C CYS A 187 2.86 -12.27 -15.81
N GLY A 188 3.34 -11.91 -17.01
CA GLY A 188 2.65 -12.20 -18.28
C GLY A 188 1.60 -11.15 -18.67
N GLY A 189 1.56 -10.01 -17.99
CA GLY A 189 0.73 -8.87 -18.37
C GLY A 189 1.18 -8.18 -19.66
N PRO A 190 0.35 -7.31 -20.24
CA PRO A 190 0.67 -6.63 -21.47
C PRO A 190 1.87 -5.69 -21.32
N SER A 191 2.76 -5.70 -22.31
CA SER A 191 3.89 -4.76 -22.38
C SER A 191 3.36 -3.34 -22.55
N VAL A 192 3.89 -2.39 -21.77
CA VAL A 192 3.49 -0.99 -21.90
C VAL A 192 4.23 -0.36 -23.08
N ARG A 193 3.48 0.05 -24.12
CA ARG A 193 4.03 0.84 -25.22
C ARG A 193 4.08 2.31 -24.76
N ASP A 194 5.27 2.92 -24.82
CA ASP A 194 5.49 4.37 -24.71
C ASP A 194 5.10 5.06 -23.38
N GLY A 195 5.70 4.63 -22.27
CA GLY A 195 5.64 5.33 -20.98
C GLY A 195 4.86 4.58 -19.90
N LYS A 196 4.60 5.22 -18.75
CA LYS A 196 3.77 4.63 -17.69
C LYS A 196 2.31 4.76 -18.07
N ASP A 197 1.63 3.64 -18.29
CA ASP A 197 0.16 3.63 -18.34
C ASP A 197 -0.35 3.89 -16.92
N LEU A 198 -0.77 5.14 -16.66
CA LEU A 198 -1.10 5.65 -15.33
C LEU A 198 -2.21 4.84 -14.61
N HIS A 199 -2.91 3.95 -15.33
CA HIS A 199 -4.05 3.20 -14.81
C HIS A 199 -3.75 1.73 -14.47
N ARG A 200 -2.54 1.22 -14.73
CA ARG A 200 -2.18 -0.20 -14.49
C ARG A 200 -1.27 -0.44 -13.29
N TRP A 201 -1.43 0.33 -12.22
CA TRP A 201 -0.62 0.17 -11.02
C TRP A 201 -0.97 -1.12 -10.27
N GLN A 202 -0.01 -1.65 -9.53
CA GLN A 202 -0.21 -2.74 -8.59
C GLN A 202 -0.23 -2.21 -7.16
N THR A 203 -0.61 -3.06 -6.22
CA THR A 203 -0.48 -2.78 -4.79
C THR A 203 0.49 -3.76 -4.18
N ALA A 204 1.52 -3.26 -3.51
CA ALA A 204 2.37 -4.05 -2.63
C ALA A 204 1.71 -4.12 -1.24
N PHE A 205 1.42 -5.32 -0.76
CA PHE A 205 0.99 -5.59 0.60
C PHE A 205 2.17 -6.14 1.41
N PHE A 206 2.40 -5.57 2.58
CA PHE A 206 3.48 -5.94 3.47
C PHE A 206 2.93 -6.80 4.60
N LEU A 207 3.34 -8.06 4.65
CA LEU A 207 2.98 -8.98 5.72
C LEU A 207 3.54 -8.45 7.04
N ARG A 208 2.66 -8.14 7.99
CA ARG A 208 3.07 -7.88 9.37
C ARG A 208 3.33 -9.23 10.05
N GLY A 209 4.52 -9.39 10.62
CA GLY A 209 4.72 -10.36 11.69
C GLY A 209 3.80 -10.02 12.87
N SER A 210 3.64 -10.93 13.84
CA SER A 210 3.04 -10.56 15.13
C SER A 210 3.71 -9.30 15.68
N PRO A 211 3.00 -8.41 16.39
CA PRO A 211 3.61 -7.24 17.03
C PRO A 211 4.86 -7.64 17.82
N GLY A 212 6.01 -7.05 17.50
CA GLY A 212 7.31 -7.40 18.11
C GLY A 212 8.07 -8.56 17.46
N SER A 213 7.57 -9.13 16.35
CA SER A 213 8.31 -10.10 15.53
C SER A 213 8.65 -9.50 14.17
N ASP A 214 9.89 -9.06 14.02
CA ASP A 214 10.53 -8.69 12.75
C ASP A 214 10.86 -9.96 11.91
N GLN A 215 10.04 -11.01 12.03
CA GLN A 215 10.36 -12.30 11.46
C GLN A 215 9.99 -12.30 9.99
N ALA A 216 11.02 -12.05 9.18
CA ALA A 216 10.95 -12.15 7.73
C ALA A 216 10.33 -13.50 7.30
N VAL A 217 9.32 -13.44 6.43
CA VAL A 217 8.64 -14.64 5.94
C VAL A 217 9.52 -15.29 4.88
N ARG A 218 10.14 -16.43 5.22
CA ARG A 218 10.99 -17.19 4.31
C ARG A 218 10.19 -18.31 3.66
N VAL A 219 10.42 -18.51 2.37
CA VAL A 219 9.78 -19.55 1.57
C VAL A 219 10.82 -20.37 0.82
N ALA A 220 10.48 -21.62 0.50
CA ALA A 220 11.26 -22.50 -0.35
C ALA A 220 10.33 -23.39 -1.19
N PRO A 221 10.77 -23.85 -2.37
CA PRO A 221 9.96 -24.77 -3.17
C PRO A 221 9.63 -26.06 -2.41
N GLY A 222 8.44 -26.60 -2.65
CA GLY A 222 7.98 -27.89 -2.10
C GLY A 222 6.82 -27.77 -1.13
N GLU A 223 6.89 -26.87 -0.15
CA GLU A 223 5.78 -26.59 0.78
C GLU A 223 5.06 -25.31 0.37
N PRO A 224 3.74 -25.35 0.07
CA PRO A 224 3.00 -24.15 -0.29
C PRO A 224 2.88 -23.20 0.89
N LEU A 225 3.03 -21.90 0.64
CA LEU A 225 2.74 -20.88 1.65
C LEU A 225 1.24 -20.74 1.81
N GLN A 226 0.73 -21.02 3.00
CA GLN A 226 -0.68 -20.80 3.32
C GLN A 226 -0.94 -19.31 3.58
N LEU A 227 -1.85 -18.72 2.81
CA LEU A 227 -2.30 -17.36 2.98
C LEU A 227 -3.82 -17.28 3.07
N ARG A 228 -4.32 -16.32 3.84
CA ARG A 228 -5.70 -15.88 3.81
C ARG A 228 -5.76 -14.50 3.16
N CYS A 229 -6.54 -14.36 2.10
CA CYS A 229 -6.90 -13.08 1.50
C CYS A 229 -8.29 -12.66 1.98
N THR A 230 -8.40 -11.49 2.59
CA THR A 230 -9.67 -10.90 3.04
C THR A 230 -9.92 -9.59 2.29
N VAL A 231 -11.06 -9.44 1.62
CA VAL A 231 -11.49 -8.18 1.03
C VAL A 231 -12.16 -7.33 2.10
N ALA A 232 -11.52 -6.23 2.48
CA ALA A 232 -12.02 -5.23 3.43
C ALA A 232 -12.34 -3.90 2.74
N ASP A 233 -12.79 -2.88 3.47
CA ASP A 233 -13.13 -1.58 2.88
C ASP A 233 -11.91 -0.76 2.45
N GLN A 234 -10.76 -1.00 3.07
CA GLN A 234 -9.45 -0.49 2.66
C GLN A 234 -8.81 -1.27 1.51
N GLY A 235 -9.44 -2.37 1.06
CA GLY A 235 -8.95 -3.27 0.02
C GLY A 235 -8.55 -4.66 0.51
N PRO A 236 -7.98 -5.49 -0.37
CA PRO A 236 -7.48 -6.83 -0.04
C PRO A 236 -6.38 -6.80 1.01
N ASP A 237 -6.53 -7.64 2.03
CA ASP A 237 -5.58 -7.87 3.13
C ASP A 237 -5.13 -9.32 3.14
N PHE A 238 -3.85 -9.54 3.46
CA PHE A 238 -3.25 -10.86 3.49
C PHE A 238 -2.75 -11.22 4.90
N ALA A 239 -2.98 -12.46 5.31
CA ALA A 239 -2.47 -13.02 6.55
C ALA A 239 -1.87 -14.41 6.33
N LEU A 240 -0.92 -14.80 7.18
CA LEU A 240 -0.34 -16.14 7.17
C LEU A 240 -1.31 -17.16 7.78
N GLY A 241 -1.48 -18.30 7.11
CA GLY A 241 -2.38 -19.37 7.53
C GLY A 241 -3.83 -18.90 7.61
N ASP A 242 -4.52 -19.28 8.69
CA ASP A 242 -5.95 -19.03 8.87
C ASP A 242 -6.28 -17.78 9.67
N ARG A 243 -5.24 -17.07 10.14
CA ARG A 243 -5.40 -15.87 10.97
C ARG A 243 -6.31 -14.87 10.26
N PRO A 244 -7.30 -14.29 10.95
CA PRO A 244 -8.00 -13.11 10.45
C PRO A 244 -6.96 -12.02 10.13
N ALA A 245 -7.07 -11.42 8.95
CA ALA A 245 -6.23 -10.28 8.57
C ALA A 245 -6.45 -9.08 9.51
N ASP A 246 -7.64 -9.02 10.11
CA ASP A 246 -8.18 -7.91 10.88
C ASP A 246 -7.91 -8.03 12.40
N ALA A 247 -7.04 -8.96 12.83
CA ALA A 247 -6.69 -9.11 14.25
C ALA A 247 -5.79 -7.98 14.76
N GLY A 248 -6.31 -6.75 14.79
CA GLY A 248 -6.01 -5.78 15.85
C GLY A 248 -5.03 -4.63 15.58
N ASP A 249 -4.47 -4.45 14.38
CA ASP A 249 -3.37 -3.48 14.20
C ASP A 249 -3.72 -2.25 13.35
N THR A 250 -4.84 -1.57 13.64
CA THR A 250 -4.95 -0.16 13.24
C THR A 250 -3.98 0.62 14.11
N PRO A 251 -2.87 1.18 13.58
CA PRO A 251 -1.97 1.94 14.41
C PRO A 251 -2.73 3.11 15.02
N ALA A 252 -2.52 3.38 16.32
CA ALA A 252 -3.12 4.54 17.00
C ALA A 252 -2.64 5.88 16.42
N LEU A 253 -1.62 5.85 15.55
CA LEU A 253 -1.01 6.99 14.89
C LEU A 253 -1.24 6.94 13.37
N PRO A 254 -1.35 8.09 12.71
CA PRO A 254 -1.46 8.13 11.26
C PRO A 254 -0.21 7.47 10.63
N PRO A 255 -0.39 6.66 9.57
CA PRO A 255 0.72 5.96 8.94
C PRO A 255 1.69 6.94 8.29
N LEU A 256 2.95 6.51 8.12
CA LEU A 256 3.95 7.27 7.39
C LEU A 256 3.51 7.52 5.94
N LEU A 257 3.60 8.78 5.52
CA LEU A 257 3.46 9.17 4.11
C LEU A 257 4.46 8.43 3.22
N ASP A 258 4.11 8.26 1.94
CA ASP A 258 4.82 7.41 0.96
C ASP A 258 6.30 7.77 0.76
N TYR A 259 6.68 9.01 1.08
CA TYR A 259 8.05 9.50 0.88
C TYR A 259 8.96 9.35 2.11
N HIS A 260 8.44 9.04 3.30
CA HIS A 260 9.26 9.04 4.53
C HIS A 260 10.31 7.93 4.55
N ALA A 261 9.91 6.68 4.32
CA ALA A 261 10.85 5.55 4.32
C ALA A 261 11.90 5.66 3.19
N PRO A 262 11.54 5.97 1.92
CA PRO A 262 12.53 6.25 0.88
C PRO A 262 13.51 7.35 1.25
N MET A 263 13.03 8.47 1.81
CA MET A 263 13.88 9.59 2.22
C MET A 263 14.83 9.24 3.37
N LEU A 264 14.38 8.39 4.31
CA LEU A 264 15.20 7.90 5.41
C LEU A 264 16.22 6.84 4.95
N ASN A 265 15.88 6.00 3.97
CA ASN A 265 16.80 5.03 3.37
C ASN A 265 17.85 5.68 2.46
N ASP A 266 17.66 6.93 2.02
CA ASP A 266 18.65 7.67 1.23
C ASP A 266 19.87 8.08 2.08
N THR A 267 20.80 7.13 2.23
CA THR A 267 22.01 7.28 3.03
C THR A 267 22.92 8.39 2.51
N ALA A 268 23.00 8.58 1.19
CA ALA A 268 23.82 9.61 0.57
C ALA A 268 23.29 11.01 0.89
N ARG A 269 21.97 11.21 0.75
CA ARG A 269 21.28 12.44 1.16
C ARG A 269 21.50 12.71 2.65
N ASN A 270 21.26 11.72 3.50
CA ASN A 270 21.34 11.89 4.95
C ASN A 270 22.76 12.24 5.41
N ALA A 271 23.79 11.58 4.84
CA ALA A 271 25.18 11.91 5.11
C ALA A 271 25.57 13.32 4.63
N ALA A 272 25.05 13.76 3.47
CA ALA A 272 25.29 15.09 2.95
C ALA A 272 24.70 16.18 3.87
N TYR A 273 23.45 16.00 4.31
CA TYR A 273 22.81 16.91 5.26
C TYR A 273 23.52 16.94 6.60
N ASP A 274 23.85 15.79 7.17
CA ASP A 274 24.51 15.71 8.47
C ASP A 274 25.85 16.47 8.46
N LYS A 275 26.67 16.23 7.43
CA LYS A 275 27.95 16.93 7.25
C LYS A 275 27.78 18.43 7.06
N ALA A 276 26.80 18.86 6.27
CA ALA A 276 26.54 20.28 6.01
C ALA A 276 26.03 21.01 7.26
N ILE A 277 25.05 20.43 7.95
CA ILE A 277 24.47 20.96 9.18
C ILE A 277 25.53 21.05 10.27
N THR A 278 26.30 19.98 10.47
CA THR A 278 27.38 19.94 11.46
C THR A 278 28.38 21.07 11.23
N ARG A 279 28.84 21.25 9.99
CA ARG A 279 29.77 22.33 9.63
C ARG A 279 29.17 23.72 9.86
N ALA A 280 27.92 23.93 9.45
CA ALA A 280 27.26 25.23 9.58
C ALA A 280 27.04 25.61 11.05
N VAL A 281 26.57 24.67 11.88
CA VAL A 281 26.36 24.87 13.32
C VAL A 281 27.69 25.15 14.01
N GLN A 282 28.73 24.34 13.75
CA GLN A 282 30.05 24.57 14.35
C GLN A 282 30.68 25.89 13.94
N ALA A 283 30.54 26.31 12.68
CA ALA A 283 31.02 27.61 12.22
C ALA A 283 30.27 28.75 12.92
N ALA A 284 28.96 28.64 13.06
CA ALA A 284 28.14 29.62 13.76
C ALA A 284 28.48 29.70 15.26
N SER A 285 28.74 28.56 15.92
CA SER A 285 29.14 28.53 17.34
C SER A 285 30.48 29.23 17.60
N ARG A 286 31.36 29.30 16.59
CA ARG A 286 32.69 29.93 16.70
C ARG A 286 32.66 31.43 16.38
N ASP A 287 31.55 31.97 15.86
CA ASP A 287 31.45 33.40 15.55
C ASP A 287 31.30 34.22 16.84
N ARG A 288 32.38 34.93 17.22
CA ARG A 288 32.45 35.76 18.43
C ARG A 288 31.46 36.94 18.44
N ARG A 289 30.80 37.23 17.32
CA ARG A 289 29.75 38.27 17.23
C ARG A 289 28.36 37.74 17.62
N GLN A 290 28.24 36.45 17.91
CA GLN A 290 26.95 35.83 18.23
C GLN A 290 26.43 36.32 19.60
N PRO A 291 25.13 36.67 19.70
CA PRO A 291 24.54 37.09 20.98
C PRO A 291 24.57 35.95 22.01
N PRO A 292 24.53 36.26 23.31
CA PRO A 292 24.44 35.25 24.35
C PRO A 292 23.22 34.35 24.14
N GLY A 293 23.42 33.03 24.23
CA GLY A 293 22.35 32.02 24.05
C GLY A 293 22.61 30.93 23.00
N GLY A 294 23.80 30.88 22.39
CA GLY A 294 24.22 29.81 21.48
C GLY A 294 23.58 29.87 20.09
N VAL A 295 23.86 28.84 19.27
CA VAL A 295 23.33 28.74 17.90
C VAL A 295 21.85 28.37 17.92
N ARG A 296 21.01 29.19 17.28
CA ARG A 296 19.60 28.87 17.03
C ARG A 296 19.43 28.34 15.61
N VAL A 297 18.75 27.21 15.47
CA VAL A 297 18.48 26.57 14.18
C VAL A 297 16.97 26.47 13.97
N LEU A 298 16.50 26.82 12.78
CA LEU A 298 15.11 26.68 12.35
C LEU A 298 15.05 25.61 11.24
N ASP A 299 14.32 24.53 11.51
CA ASP A 299 14.05 23.46 10.54
C ASP A 299 12.68 23.70 9.88
N ILE A 300 12.67 23.99 8.58
CA ILE A 300 11.45 24.27 7.80
C ILE A 300 11.14 23.04 6.93
N GLY A 301 9.94 22.48 7.10
CA GLY A 301 9.58 21.21 6.45
C GLY A 301 10.18 20.01 7.18
N SER A 302 10.16 20.05 8.52
CA SER A 302 10.89 19.11 9.38
C SER A 302 10.53 17.64 9.14
N GLY A 303 9.32 17.33 8.66
CA GLY A 303 8.92 15.97 8.30
C GLY A 303 9.15 14.99 9.46
N THR A 304 10.18 14.14 9.33
CA THR A 304 10.61 13.16 10.34
C THR A 304 11.35 13.77 11.54
N GLY A 305 11.73 15.04 11.47
CA GLY A 305 12.54 15.75 12.47
C GLY A 305 14.04 15.47 12.40
N LEU A 306 14.49 14.66 11.43
CA LEU A 306 15.89 14.20 11.35
C LEU A 306 16.91 15.35 11.25
N LEU A 307 16.62 16.39 10.46
CA LEU A 307 17.53 17.53 10.29
C LEU A 307 17.65 18.36 11.57
N GLY A 308 16.53 18.62 12.26
CA GLY A 308 16.52 19.22 13.60
C GLY A 308 17.33 18.42 14.62
N MET A 309 17.24 17.09 14.62
CA MET A 309 18.05 16.23 15.50
C MET A 309 19.54 16.32 15.18
N MET A 310 19.94 16.29 13.90
CA MET A 310 21.34 16.50 13.48
C MET A 310 21.88 17.85 13.97
N ALA A 311 21.07 18.92 13.84
CA ALA A 311 21.43 20.25 14.30
C ALA A 311 21.60 20.34 15.82
N ALA A 312 20.65 19.78 16.58
CA ALA A 312 20.71 19.73 18.03
C ALA A 312 21.96 18.99 18.53
N ARG A 313 22.28 17.84 17.92
CA ARG A 313 23.51 17.10 18.23
C ARG A 313 24.77 17.91 17.92
N ALA A 314 24.83 18.55 16.75
CA ALA A 314 25.97 19.37 16.36
C ALA A 314 26.18 20.56 17.32
N ALA A 315 25.10 21.14 17.85
CA ALA A 315 25.17 22.19 18.86
C ALA A 315 25.69 21.66 20.21
N ALA A 316 25.20 20.51 20.66
CA ALA A 316 25.62 19.88 21.92
C ALA A 316 27.10 19.42 21.91
N GLY A 317 27.61 18.96 20.76
CA GLY A 317 29.01 18.56 20.59
C GLY A 317 30.01 19.73 20.54
N GLY A 318 29.54 20.98 20.46
CA GLY A 318 30.39 22.18 20.50
C GLY A 318 30.57 22.78 21.90
N SER A 319 29.88 22.24 22.91
CA SER A 319 29.82 22.79 24.28
C SER A 319 30.81 22.17 25.27
N SER A 320 31.71 21.29 24.84
CA SER A 320 32.62 20.55 25.74
C SER A 320 34.09 21.01 25.74
N GLU A 321 34.40 22.21 25.24
CA GLU A 321 35.74 22.82 25.37
C GLU A 321 35.62 24.20 26.01
N GLY A 322 35.69 24.27 27.33
CA GLY A 322 35.70 25.54 28.06
C GLY A 322 35.34 25.40 29.52
N GLY A 323 36.11 24.64 30.29
CA GLY A 323 35.82 24.48 31.71
C GLY A 323 36.84 23.72 32.54
N GLU A 324 38.09 23.56 32.09
CA GLU A 324 39.20 23.16 32.96
C GLU A 324 40.45 23.89 32.47
N ASP A 325 40.83 24.96 33.18
CA ASP A 325 42.21 25.24 33.57
C ASP A 325 42.30 26.50 34.44
N THR A 326 42.60 26.26 35.72
CA THR A 326 43.51 27.04 36.61
C THR A 326 43.11 28.49 36.99
N GLU A 327 43.36 29.04 38.18
CA GLU A 327 44.37 28.87 39.24
C GLU A 327 43.66 29.16 40.59
N GLY A 328 44.07 28.67 41.76
CA GLY A 328 45.32 28.96 42.47
C GLY A 328 44.98 29.28 43.93
#